data_AF-A0A821ID53-F1
#
_entry.id   AF-A0A821ID53-F1
#
_cell.length_a   1.000
_cell.length_b   1.000
_cell.length_c   1.000
_cell.angle_alpha   90.00
_cell.angle_beta   90.00
_cell.angle_gamma   90.00
#
_symmetry.space_group_name_H-M   'P 1'
#
loop_
_entity.id
_entity.type
_entity.pdbx_description
1 polymer ?
#
loop_
_entity_poly.entity_id
_entity_poly.type
_entity_poly.pdbx_seq_one_letter_code
_entity_poly.pdbx_strand_id
1 'polypeptide(L)'
;MTDRDDTGEIVEIDFEVGHVSIIRSEPTTTHNPPRTHDWTVYLRSADVHGDLNCLIQRCIFYLHPEYPDHRRELKSTPFAIKETGYAGFHLPIDIFFKTRKEPKKFRI
;
A
#
# COMPACT_ATOMS: atom_id res chain seq x y z
N MET A 1 3.86 -22.22 -42.72
CA MET A 1 3.26 -22.41 -41.40
C MET A 1 3.42 -21.07 -40.71
N THR A 2 2.40 -20.22 -40.82
CA THR A 2 2.47 -18.81 -40.41
C THR A 2 2.46 -18.75 -38.88
N ASP A 3 3.48 -18.13 -38.30
CA ASP A 3 3.45 -17.58 -36.95
C ASP A 3 2.20 -16.69 -36.82
N ARG A 4 1.15 -17.25 -36.22
CA ARG A 4 -0.04 -16.53 -35.79
C ARG A 4 -0.12 -16.72 -34.29
N ASP A 5 0.23 -15.65 -33.59
CA ASP A 5 -0.50 -15.06 -32.46
C ASP A 5 0.49 -14.42 -31.49
N ASP A 6 1.04 -13.27 -31.89
CA ASP A 6 1.64 -12.29 -30.98
C ASP A 6 0.90 -10.96 -31.09
N THR A 7 -0.44 -11.01 -31.06
CA THR A 7 -1.23 -9.85 -30.68
C THR A 7 -1.16 -9.74 -29.16
N GLY A 8 -0.04 -9.21 -28.65
CA GLY A 8 0.13 -8.98 -27.23
C GLY A 8 -0.98 -8.06 -26.70
N GLU A 9 -1.87 -8.60 -25.88
CA GLU A 9 -2.88 -7.81 -25.17
C GLU A 9 -2.18 -6.98 -24.09
N ILE A 10 -2.33 -5.67 -24.17
CA ILE A 10 -1.86 -4.73 -23.14
C ILE A 10 -3.04 -4.45 -22.21
N VAL A 11 -2.84 -4.71 -20.91
CA VAL A 11 -3.78 -4.35 -19.85
C VAL A 11 -3.16 -3.25 -19.02
N GLU A 12 -3.83 -2.10 -18.97
CA GLU A 12 -3.45 -0.96 -18.13
C GLU A 12 -4.26 -0.99 -16.83
N ILE A 13 -3.58 -0.67 -15.72
CA ILE A 13 -4.17 -0.76 -14.38
C ILE A 13 -3.73 0.47 -13.60
N ASP A 14 -4.71 1.31 -13.25
CA ASP A 14 -4.49 2.49 -12.44
C ASP A 14 -4.88 2.24 -10.97
N PHE A 15 -3.93 2.55 -10.09
CA PHE A 15 -4.15 2.58 -8.66
C PHE A 15 -3.54 3.83 -8.06
N GLU A 16 -4.17 4.34 -7.01
CA GLU A 16 -3.71 5.49 -6.26
C GLU A 16 -3.01 5.04 -4.99
N VAL A 17 -1.85 5.62 -4.74
CA VAL A 17 -1.14 5.49 -3.47
C VAL A 17 -1.05 6.86 -2.85
N GLY A 18 -1.49 6.98 -1.61
CA GLY A 18 -1.56 8.27 -0.93
C GLY A 18 -1.47 8.13 0.58
N HIS A 19 -1.37 9.28 1.24
CA HIS A 19 -1.45 9.35 2.68
C HIS A 19 -2.12 10.65 3.12
N VAL A 20 -2.68 10.62 4.32
CA VAL A 20 -3.19 11.80 5.03
C VAL A 20 -2.57 11.79 6.42
N SER A 21 -2.15 12.95 6.89
CA SER A 21 -1.61 13.15 8.24
C SER A 21 -2.32 14.33 8.89
N ILE A 22 -2.80 14.13 10.12
CA ILE A 22 -3.57 15.10 10.88
C ILE A 22 -2.82 15.37 12.17
N ILE A 23 -2.51 16.65 12.44
CA ILE A 23 -1.91 17.07 13.70
C ILE A 23 -2.91 16.82 14.83
N ARG A 24 -2.45 16.16 15.89
CA ARG A 24 -3.24 15.90 17.08
C ARG A 24 -3.36 17.18 17.92
N SER A 25 -4.54 17.40 18.51
CA SER A 25 -4.72 18.46 19.52
C SER A 25 -3.90 18.19 20.78
N GLU A 26 -3.77 16.92 21.17
CA GLU A 26 -2.99 16.48 22.32
C GLU A 26 -1.98 15.39 21.89
N PRO A 27 -0.67 15.67 21.99
CA PRO A 27 0.37 14.68 21.73
C PRO A 27 0.30 13.52 22.73
N THR A 28 0.70 12.32 22.31
CA THR A 28 0.76 11.18 23.24
C THR A 28 1.89 11.37 24.24
N THR A 29 1.59 11.36 25.54
CA THR A 29 2.60 11.47 26.60
C THR A 29 3.32 10.15 26.89
N THR A 30 2.81 9.03 26.39
CA THR A 30 3.36 7.68 26.59
C THR A 30 4.58 7.35 25.72
N HIS A 31 4.82 8.13 24.66
CA HIS A 31 5.95 7.96 23.76
C HIS A 31 6.96 9.10 23.93
N ASN A 32 8.25 8.79 23.79
CA ASN A 32 9.32 9.77 23.76
C ASN A 32 10.17 9.55 22.48
N PRO A 33 10.11 10.45 21.48
CA PRO A 33 9.33 11.70 21.47
C PRO A 33 7.81 11.46 21.40
N PRO A 34 6.99 12.42 21.90
CA PRO A 34 5.53 12.35 21.81
C PRO A 34 5.07 12.19 20.35
N ARG A 35 4.12 11.29 20.10
CA ARG A 35 3.47 11.20 18.78
C ARG A 35 2.54 12.41 18.61
N THR A 36 2.75 13.16 17.54
CA THR A 36 2.11 14.45 17.26
C THR A 36 1.08 14.37 16.14
N HIS A 37 1.08 13.30 15.35
CA HIS A 37 0.18 13.13 14.21
C HIS A 37 -0.57 11.80 14.26
N ASP A 38 -1.81 11.81 13.83
CA ASP A 38 -2.55 10.63 13.36
C ASP A 38 -2.40 10.56 11.84
N TRP A 39 -1.92 9.45 11.31
CA TRP A 39 -1.68 9.31 9.87
C TRP A 39 -2.30 8.04 9.32
N THR A 40 -2.66 8.09 8.05
CA THR A 40 -3.16 6.96 7.26
C THR A 40 -2.43 6.92 5.94
N VAL A 41 -1.81 5.79 5.59
CA VAL A 41 -1.32 5.49 4.24
C VAL A 41 -2.27 4.50 3.58
N TYR A 42 -2.48 4.61 2.28
CA TYR A 42 -3.39 3.73 1.55
C TYR A 42 -2.92 3.45 0.12
N LEU A 43 -3.36 2.30 -0.38
CA LEU A 43 -3.42 1.94 -1.78
C LEU A 43 -4.88 1.64 -2.13
N ARG A 44 -5.41 2.26 -3.19
CA ARG A 44 -6.81 2.09 -3.64
C ARG A 44 -6.92 2.15 -5.16
N SER A 45 -8.06 1.71 -5.70
CA SER A 45 -8.32 1.90 -7.14
C SER A 45 -8.42 3.39 -7.46
N ALA A 46 -7.96 3.79 -8.64
CA ALA A 46 -8.21 5.13 -9.17
C ALA A 46 -9.69 5.33 -9.56
N ASP A 47 -10.40 4.24 -9.87
CA ASP A 47 -11.85 4.26 -10.03
C ASP A 47 -12.53 4.17 -8.66
N VAL A 48 -13.49 5.09 -8.43
CA VAL A 48 -14.32 5.13 -7.20
C VAL A 48 -15.07 3.82 -6.96
N HIS A 49 -15.40 3.08 -8.01
CA HIS A 49 -16.08 1.78 -7.94
C HIS A 49 -15.13 0.58 -8.16
N GLY A 50 -13.84 0.82 -8.36
CA GLY A 50 -12.88 -0.22 -8.67
C GLY A 50 -12.51 -1.07 -7.45
N ASP A 51 -12.68 -2.39 -7.58
CA ASP A 51 -12.25 -3.36 -6.56
C ASP A 51 -10.91 -3.98 -6.95
N LEU A 52 -9.86 -3.67 -6.17
CA LEU A 52 -8.53 -4.22 -6.37
C LEU A 52 -8.39 -5.68 -5.88
N ASN A 53 -9.35 -6.23 -5.15
CA ASN A 53 -9.29 -7.63 -4.70
C ASN A 53 -9.25 -8.61 -5.86
N CYS A 54 -9.78 -8.29 -7.04
CA CYS A 54 -9.74 -9.18 -8.19
C CYS A 54 -8.31 -9.33 -8.76
N LEU A 55 -7.47 -8.31 -8.57
CA LEU A 55 -6.15 -8.21 -9.16
C LEU A 55 -5.03 -8.44 -8.13
N ILE A 56 -5.14 -7.86 -6.95
CA ILE A 56 -4.10 -7.87 -5.92
C ILE A 56 -4.34 -9.08 -5.00
N GLN A 57 -3.32 -9.91 -4.83
CA GLN A 57 -3.31 -11.01 -3.88
C GLN A 57 -3.08 -10.51 -2.45
N ARG A 58 -2.17 -9.56 -2.29
CA ARG A 58 -1.82 -8.93 -1.01
C ARG A 58 -0.91 -7.73 -1.22
N CYS A 59 -0.90 -6.84 -0.23
CA CYS A 59 0.07 -5.76 -0.09
C CYS A 59 0.88 -5.93 1.19
N ILE A 60 2.13 -5.49 1.20
CA ILE A 60 2.97 -5.44 2.39
C ILE A 60 3.49 -4.01 2.54
N PHE A 61 3.13 -3.37 3.65
CA PHE A 61 3.56 -2.04 4.03
C PHE A 61 4.74 -2.18 5.00
N TYR A 62 5.88 -1.61 4.65
CA TYR A 62 7.09 -1.63 5.46
C TYR A 62 7.20 -0.32 6.23
N LEU A 63 6.69 -0.33 7.47
CA LEU A 63 6.79 0.77 8.41
C LEU A 63 8.22 0.91 8.95
N HIS A 64 8.50 2.04 9.60
CA HIS A 64 9.75 2.21 10.33
C HIS A 64 9.90 1.12 11.43
N PRO A 65 11.11 0.58 11.70
CA PRO A 65 11.31 -0.52 12.65
C PRO A 65 10.86 -0.24 14.09
N GLU A 66 10.71 1.03 14.47
CA GLU A 66 10.17 1.44 15.77
C GLU A 66 8.68 1.09 15.96
N TYR A 67 7.95 0.85 14.87
CA TYR A 67 6.56 0.39 14.96
C TYR A 67 6.51 -1.09 15.30
N PRO A 68 5.69 -1.50 16.29
CA PRO A 68 5.37 -2.90 16.49
C PRO A 68 4.77 -3.50 15.20
N ASP A 69 5.21 -4.70 14.85
CA ASP A 69 4.82 -5.36 13.60
C ASP A 69 5.03 -4.45 12.37
N HIS A 70 6.24 -3.91 12.21
CA HIS A 70 6.56 -2.95 11.14
C HIS A 70 6.41 -3.50 9.71
N ARG A 71 6.16 -4.80 9.52
CA ARG A 71 5.89 -5.43 8.22
C ARG A 71 4.41 -5.84 8.14
N ARG A 72 3.54 -4.89 7.82
CA ARG A 72 2.09 -5.11 7.80
C ARG A 72 1.63 -5.72 6.49
N GLU A 73 1.08 -6.92 6.55
CA GLU A 73 0.55 -7.64 5.38
C GLU A 73 -0.98 -7.56 5.33
N LEU A 74 -1.53 -7.03 4.24
CA LEU A 74 -2.96 -6.90 3.99
C LEU A 74 -3.34 -7.74 2.78
N LYS A 75 -4.35 -8.61 2.92
CA LYS A 75 -4.75 -9.58 1.87
C LYS A 75 -6.02 -9.18 1.11
N SER A 76 -6.68 -8.11 1.54
CA SER A 76 -7.89 -7.58 0.91
C SER A 76 -8.04 -6.09 1.16
N THR A 77 -8.86 -5.42 0.35
CA THR A 77 -9.24 -4.03 0.57
C THR A 77 -10.00 -3.86 1.90
N PRO A 78 -9.87 -2.70 2.58
CA PRO A 78 -9.03 -1.56 2.22
C PRO A 78 -7.55 -1.84 2.50
N PHE A 79 -6.68 -1.59 1.50
CA PHE A 79 -5.22 -1.67 1.69
C PHE A 79 -4.73 -0.38 2.35
N ALA A 80 -5.01 -0.21 3.64
CA ALA A 80 -4.66 1.00 4.39
C ALA A 80 -4.14 0.68 5.78
N ILE A 81 -3.15 1.46 6.24
CA ILE A 81 -2.61 1.41 7.59
C ILE A 81 -2.85 2.74 8.27
N LYS A 82 -3.39 2.69 9.49
CA LYS A 82 -3.56 3.83 10.38
C LYS A 82 -2.62 3.68 11.56
N GLU A 83 -1.90 4.74 11.88
CA GLU A 83 -0.93 4.77 12.96
C GLU A 83 -0.76 6.20 13.49
N THR A 84 0.01 6.34 14.55
CA THR A 84 0.39 7.65 15.10
C THR A 84 1.90 7.82 15.06
N GLY A 85 2.40 9.02 14.86
CA GLY A 85 3.83 9.26 14.69
C GLY A 85 4.24 10.70 14.98
N TYR A 86 5.54 10.94 14.99
CA TYR A 86 6.14 12.25 15.27
C TYR A 86 6.97 12.80 14.11
N ALA A 87 7.33 11.96 13.13
CA ALA A 87 8.15 12.31 11.97
C ALA A 87 7.72 11.51 10.74
N GLY A 88 8.05 12.02 9.56
CA GLY A 88 7.92 11.31 8.29
C GLY A 88 9.06 10.30 8.08
N PHE A 89 8.82 9.29 7.24
CA PHE A 89 9.79 8.26 6.89
C PHE A 89 9.49 7.66 5.51
N HIS A 90 10.47 6.98 4.92
CA HIS A 90 10.27 6.23 3.68
C HIS A 90 9.51 4.93 3.96
N LEU A 91 8.40 4.69 3.25
CA LEU A 91 7.49 3.57 3.47
C LEU A 91 7.37 2.73 2.18
N PRO A 92 8.26 1.75 1.96
CA PRO A 92 8.12 0.85 0.81
C PRO A 92 6.81 0.06 0.89
N ILE A 93 6.19 -0.18 -0.27
CA ILE A 93 4.99 -1.02 -0.38
C ILE A 93 5.24 -2.09 -1.45
N ASP A 94 5.18 -3.35 -1.04
CA ASP A 94 5.14 -4.47 -1.99
C ASP A 94 3.71 -4.82 -2.35
N ILE A 95 3.39 -4.83 -3.64
CA ILE A 95 2.10 -5.21 -4.19
C ILE A 95 2.27 -6.56 -4.89
N PHE A 96 1.56 -7.59 -4.45
CA PHE A 96 1.57 -8.91 -5.07
C PHE A 96 0.31 -9.10 -5.91
N PHE A 97 0.46 -9.47 -7.17
CA PHE A 97 -0.64 -9.69 -8.10
C PHE A 97 -1.10 -11.15 -8.10
N LYS A 98 -2.38 -11.37 -8.37
CA LYS A 98 -2.97 -12.69 -8.62
C LYS A 98 -2.59 -13.19 -10.02
N THR A 99 -1.31 -13.46 -10.23
CA THR A 99 -0.77 -13.92 -11.51
C THR A 99 0.10 -15.18 -11.34
N ARG A 100 0.14 -16.01 -12.39
CA ARG A 100 1.07 -17.14 -12.50
C ARG A 100 2.35 -16.78 -13.25
N LYS A 101 2.34 -15.68 -14.02
CA LYS A 101 3.46 -15.17 -14.82
C LYS A 101 4.21 -14.06 -14.08
N GLU A 102 5.46 -13.83 -14.45
CA GLU A 102 6.21 -12.69 -13.94
C GLU A 102 5.78 -11.38 -14.65
N PRO A 103 5.85 -10.22 -13.97
CA PRO A 103 6.25 -10.04 -12.57
C PRO A 103 5.11 -10.37 -11.59
N LYS A 104 5.40 -11.15 -10.53
CA LYS A 104 4.41 -11.43 -9.45
C LYS A 104 4.25 -10.28 -8.47
N LYS A 105 5.22 -9.37 -8.44
CA LYS A 105 5.31 -8.31 -7.44
C LYS A 105 5.80 -7.02 -8.08
N PHE A 106 5.22 -5.92 -7.64
CA PHE A 106 5.73 -4.58 -7.89
C PHE A 106 6.04 -3.89 -6.55
N ARG A 107 7.10 -3.10 -6.50
CA ARG A 107 7.46 -2.31 -5.31
C ARG A 107 7.39 -0.84 -5.66
N ILE A 108 6.73 -0.08 -4.80
CA ILE A 108 6.73 1.38 -4.75
C ILE A 108 7.38 1.86 -3.46
#